data_AF-A0A934AW51-F1
#
_entry.id   AF-A0A934AW51-F1
#
_cell.length_a   1.000
_cell.length_b   1.000
_cell.length_c   1.000
_cell.angle_alpha   90.00
_cell.angle_beta   90.00
_cell.angle_gamma   90.00
#
_symmetry.space_group_name_H-M   'P 1'
#
loop_
_entity.id
_entity.type
_entity.pdbx_description
1 polymer ?
#
loop_
_entity_poly.entity_id
_entity_poly.type
_entity_poly.pdbx_seq_one_letter_code
_entity_poly.pdbx_strand_id
1 'polypeptide(L)'
;MSKAEKKERSFLSKSLFVRGLNCHKSLYLHKYHPELKDEVSPALQARFEAGIEIGRRAQELFPGGIEIPYSADYAAQDRGDKERD
;
A
#
# COMPACT_ATOMS: atom_id res chain seq x y z
N MET A 1 -15.17 -7.29 -20.97
CA MET A 1 -13.81 -6.72 -20.78
C MET A 1 -13.80 -6.02 -19.43
N SER A 2 -12.83 -6.39 -18.59
CA SER A 2 -12.86 -6.31 -17.12
C SER A 2 -13.16 -4.91 -16.56
N LYS A 3 -14.15 -4.84 -15.65
CA LYS A 3 -14.40 -3.68 -14.80
C LYS A 3 -13.14 -3.43 -13.96
N ALA A 4 -12.44 -2.32 -14.20
CA ALA A 4 -11.43 -1.85 -13.28
C ALA A 4 -12.16 -1.42 -12.00
N GLU A 5 -12.05 -2.23 -10.95
CA GLU A 5 -12.66 -1.96 -9.66
C GLU A 5 -12.10 -0.65 -9.10
N LYS A 6 -13.00 0.32 -8.88
CA LYS A 6 -12.67 1.68 -8.45
C LYS A 6 -12.28 1.64 -6.96
N LYS A 7 -10.99 1.39 -6.67
CA LYS A 7 -10.44 1.39 -5.31
C LYS A 7 -10.83 2.69 -4.58
N GLU A 8 -11.46 2.59 -3.41
CA GLU A 8 -11.89 3.75 -2.62
C GLU A 8 -10.72 4.72 -2.43
N ARG A 9 -10.91 5.97 -2.89
CA ARG A 9 -9.89 7.03 -2.78
C ARG A 9 -9.78 7.60 -1.37
N SER A 10 -10.37 6.98 -0.35
CA SER A 10 -10.21 7.35 1.05
C SER A 10 -9.09 6.55 1.74
N PHE A 11 -8.66 5.42 1.18
CA PHE A 11 -7.73 4.53 1.87
C PHE A 11 -6.29 5.06 1.90
N LEU A 12 -5.67 5.07 3.09
CA LEU A 12 -4.29 5.47 3.31
C LEU A 12 -3.47 4.25 3.76
N SER A 13 -2.60 3.74 2.89
CA SER A 13 -1.63 2.71 3.27
C SER A 13 -0.39 3.33 3.91
N LYS A 14 0.41 2.51 4.60
CA LYS A 14 1.74 2.90 5.11
C LYS A 14 2.61 3.56 4.03
N SER A 15 2.61 3.01 2.81
CA SER A 15 3.36 3.57 1.69
C SER A 15 2.83 4.93 1.21
N LEU A 16 1.51 5.15 1.24
CA LEU A 16 0.90 6.45 0.93
C LEU A 16 1.21 7.49 2.01
N PHE A 17 1.17 7.10 3.29
CA PHE A 17 1.52 7.98 4.40
C PHE A 17 2.97 8.47 4.29
N VAL A 18 3.94 7.55 4.16
CA VAL A 18 5.35 7.91 3.99
C VAL A 18 5.59 8.75 2.74
N ARG A 19 4.90 8.45 1.63
CA ARG A 19 4.96 9.29 0.42
C ARG A 19 4.45 10.71 0.69
N GLY A 20 3.36 10.85 1.44
CA GLY A 20 2.81 12.15 1.86
C GLY A 20 3.80 12.93 2.71
N LEU A 21 4.43 12.27 3.69
CA LEU A 21 5.47 12.88 4.54
C LEU A 21 6.65 13.40 3.72
N ASN A 22 7.09 12.65 2.71
CA ASN A 22 8.21 13.06 1.86
C ASN A 22 7.82 14.17 0.89
N CYS A 23 6.64 14.10 0.27
CA CYS A 23 6.16 15.09 -0.68
C CYS A 23 4.64 15.00 -0.91
N HIS A 24 3.90 16.02 -0.46
CA HIS A 24 2.45 16.11 -0.66
C HIS A 24 2.03 16.04 -2.13
N LYS A 25 2.77 16.71 -3.03
CA LYS A 25 2.48 16.69 -4.47
C LYS A 25 2.64 15.28 -5.06
N SER A 26 3.64 14.53 -4.62
CA SER A 26 3.83 13.13 -5.03
C SER A 26 2.65 12.26 -4.60
N LEU A 27 2.16 12.43 -3.37
CA LEU A 27 0.96 11.74 -2.90
C LEU A 27 -0.27 12.08 -3.74
N TYR A 28 -0.49 13.38 -4.01
CA TYR A 28 -1.62 13.83 -4.83
C TYR A 28 -1.58 13.21 -6.23
N LEU A 29 -0.46 13.32 -6.95
CA LEU A 29 -0.34 12.76 -8.29
C LEU A 29 -0.53 11.24 -8.29
N HIS A 30 0.05 10.54 -7.32
CA HIS A 30 -0.10 9.09 -7.21
C HIS A 30 -1.56 8.64 -6.99
N LYS A 31 -2.39 9.46 -6.32
CA LYS A 31 -3.77 9.13 -5.96
C LYS A 31 -4.81 9.60 -6.97
N TYR A 32 -4.55 10.75 -7.59
CA TYR A 32 -5.50 11.41 -8.48
C TYR A 32 -5.12 11.30 -9.96
N HIS A 33 -3.84 11.06 -10.26
CA HIS A 33 -3.27 11.01 -11.60
C HIS A 33 -2.27 9.84 -11.78
N PRO A 34 -2.67 8.57 -11.50
CA PRO A 34 -1.77 7.42 -11.61
C PRO A 34 -1.23 7.18 -13.03
N GLU A 35 -1.91 7.68 -14.07
CA GLU A 35 -1.48 7.65 -15.47
C GLU A 35 -0.20 8.43 -15.73
N LEU A 36 0.15 9.40 -14.88
CA LEU A 36 1.38 10.18 -14.97
C LEU A 36 2.58 9.47 -14.33
N LYS A 37 2.39 8.27 -13.78
CA LYS A 37 3.46 7.54 -13.11
C LYS A 37 4.37 6.89 -14.14
N ASP A 38 5.67 7.08 -13.96
CA ASP A 38 6.68 6.39 -14.78
C ASP A 38 6.55 4.87 -14.68
N GLU A 39 6.89 4.20 -15.77
CA GLU A 39 7.02 2.75 -15.80
C GLU A 39 8.11 2.28 -14.84
N VAL A 40 7.88 1.12 -14.20
CA VAL A 40 8.87 0.53 -13.31
C VAL A 40 10.01 -0.02 -14.16
N SER A 41 11.20 0.56 -14.01
CA SER A 41 12.38 0.06 -14.72
C SER A 41 12.75 -1.37 -14.28
N PRO A 42 13.40 -2.17 -15.13
CA PRO A 42 13.83 -3.53 -14.78
C PRO A 42 14.73 -3.56 -13.53
N ALA A 43 15.61 -2.57 -13.39
CA ALA A 43 16.48 -2.44 -12.22
C ALA A 43 15.69 -2.16 -10.93
N LEU A 44 14.65 -1.33 -11.00
CA LEU A 44 13.78 -1.05 -9.85
C LEU A 44 12.94 -2.27 -9.48
N GLN A 45 12.41 -2.98 -10.49
CA GLN A 45 11.65 -4.21 -10.31
C GLN A 45 12.49 -5.29 -9.60
N ALA A 46 13.74 -5.50 -10.04
CA ALA A 46 14.65 -6.45 -9.41
C ALA A 46 14.93 -6.13 -7.93
N ARG A 47 15.00 -4.84 -7.57
CA ARG A 47 15.16 -4.41 -6.15
C ARG A 47 13.92 -4.72 -5.32
N PHE A 48 12.72 -4.58 -5.89
CA PHE A 48 11.49 -4.94 -5.19
C PHE A 48 11.40 -6.45 -4.97
N GLU A 49 11.71 -7.25 -5.98
CA GLU A 49 11.72 -8.71 -5.90
C GLU A 49 12.71 -9.22 -4.86
N ALA A 50 13.92 -8.65 -4.84
CA ALA A 50 14.91 -8.96 -3.80
C ALA A 50 14.38 -8.68 -2.39
N GLY A 51 13.69 -7.56 -2.19
CA GLY A 51 13.05 -7.23 -0.91
C GLY A 51 11.95 -8.21 -0.52
N ILE A 52 11.13 -8.66 -1.47
CA ILE A 52 10.08 -9.65 -1.25
C ILE A 52 10.69 -10.99 -0.83
N GLU A 53 11.72 -11.46 -1.53
CA GLU A 53 12.36 -12.74 -1.24
C GLU A 53 13.06 -12.73 0.12
N ILE A 54 13.71 -11.62 0.50
CA ILE A 54 14.25 -11.44 1.85
C ILE A 54 13.13 -11.50 2.89
N GLY A 55 12.01 -10.81 2.64
CA GLY A 55 10.85 -10.84 3.54
C GLY A 55 10.31 -12.26 3.75
N ARG A 56 10.19 -13.04 2.66
CA ARG A 56 9.75 -14.44 2.70
C ARG A 56 10.69 -15.31 3.55
N ARG A 57 12.00 -15.20 3.34
CA ARG A 57 13.00 -15.93 4.14
C ARG A 57 13.02 -15.51 5.60
N ALA A 58 12.80 -14.22 5.88
CA ALA A 58 12.75 -13.72 7.25
C ALA A 58 11.58 -14.33 8.04
N GLN A 59 10.45 -14.63 7.40
CA GLN A 59 9.31 -15.31 8.04
C GLN A 59 9.69 -16.73 8.51
N GLU A 60 10.54 -17.44 7.76
CA GLU A 60 11.01 -18.80 8.11
C GLU A 60 11.80 -18.82 9.44
N LEU A 61 12.35 -17.68 9.87
CA LEU A 61 13.07 -17.54 11.14
C LEU A 61 12.14 -17.49 12.37
N PHE A 62 10.83 -17.29 12.18
CA PHE A 62 9.85 -17.16 13.26
C PHE A 62 8.77 -18.25 13.13
N PRO A 63 9.07 -19.50 13.54
CA PRO A 63 8.13 -20.61 13.44
C PRO A 63 6.89 -20.34 14.30
N GLY A 64 5.70 -20.52 13.71
CA GLY A 64 4.41 -20.24 14.35
C GLY A 64 3.84 -18.84 14.06
N GLY A 65 4.58 -17.99 13.35
CA GLY A 65 4.01 -16.76 12.79
C GLY A 65 2.93 -17.06 11.75
N ILE A 66 1.85 -16.28 11.77
CA ILE A 66 0.79 -16.32 10.75
C ILE A 66 0.81 -15.03 9.94
N GLU A 67 0.71 -15.14 8.63
CA GLU A 67 0.52 -13.97 7.78
C GLU A 67 -0.92 -13.45 7.99
N ILE A 68 -1.05 -12.16 8.31
CA ILE A 68 -2.36 -11.52 8.46
C ILE A 68 -2.78 -11.03 7.08
N PRO A 69 -3.80 -11.63 6.45
CA PRO A 69 -4.28 -11.17 5.16
C PRO A 69 -4.90 -9.78 5.31
N TYR A 70 -4.68 -8.94 4.31
CA TYR A 70 -5.36 -7.66 4.24
C TYR A 70 -6.87 -7.89 4.01
N SER A 71 -7.72 -7.53 4.97
CA SER A 71 -9.17 -7.44 4.75
C SER A 71 -9.60 -5.98 4.63
N ALA A 72 -10.52 -5.69 3.70
CA ALA A 72 -11.08 -4.36 3.52
C ALA A 72 -11.95 -3.94 4.72
N ASP A 73 -12.39 -4.92 5.51
CA ASP A 73 -13.31 -4.76 6.63
C ASP A 73 -12.66 -4.02 7.80
N TYR A 74 -11.35 -4.21 8.02
CA TYR A 74 -10.57 -3.46 9.01
C TYR A 74 -10.56 -1.94 8.73
N ALA A 75 -10.67 -1.51 7.48
CA ALA A 75 -10.71 -0.09 7.10
C ALA A 75 -12.07 0.58 7.39
N ALA A 76 -13.12 -0.20 7.63
CA ALA A 76 -14.45 0.30 7.97
C ALA A 76 -14.60 0.56 9.48
N GLN A 77 -13.85 -0.16 10.33
CA GLN A 77 -13.93 -0.04 11.79
C GLN A 77 -13.31 1.25 12.33
N ASP A 78 -12.35 1.84 11.61
CA ASP A 78 -11.68 3.11 11.99
C ASP A 78 -12.53 4.36 11.70
N ARG A 79 -13.72 4.22 11.08
CA ARG A 79 -14.67 5.32 10.80
C ARG A 79 -15.64 5.60 11.97
N GLY A 80 -15.61 4.79 13.03
CA GLY A 80 -16.58 4.88 14.14
C GLY A 80 -16.32 5.95 15.20
N ASP A 81 -15.11 6.51 15.30
CA ASP A 81 -14.69 7.28 16.48
C ASP A 81 -14.40 8.76 16.21
N LYS A 82 -15.30 9.47 15.51
CA LYS A 82 -15.24 10.95 15.41
C LYS A 82 -16.59 11.63 15.61
N GLU A 83 -17.24 11.33 16.72
CA GLU A 83 -18.08 12.28 17.45
C GLU A 83 -17.51 12.41 18.86
N ARG A 84 -16.64 13.40 19.07
CA ARG A 84 -16.39 13.97 20.39
C ARG A 84 -15.81 15.38 20.25
N ASP A 85 -16.67 16.32 20.63
CA ASP A 85 -16.50 17.75 20.96
C ASP A 85 -16.11 18.74 19.85
#